data_AF-A0A1V5BPD3-F1
#
_entry.id   AF-A0A1V5BPD3-F1
#
_cell.length_a   1.000
_cell.length_b   1.000
_cell.length_c   1.000
_cell.angle_alpha   90.00
_cell.angle_beta   90.00
_cell.angle_gamma   90.00
#
_symmetry.space_group_name_H-M   'P 1'
#
loop_
_entity.id
_entity.type
_entity.pdbx_description
1 polymer ?
#
loop_
_entity_poly.entity_id
_entity_poly.type
_entity_poly.pdbx_seq_one_letter_code
_entity_poly.pdbx_strand_id
1 'polypeptide(L)'
;MKLENSKNLKIFKKEIGHANHFLKTILVGLDGVRNGTVIKNEEFSTSWNPRDKRVSADRSSDFAKKSTLIWVVENLEMYLRMCN
;
A
#
# COMPACT_ATOMS: atom_id res chain seq x y z
N MET A 1 16.94 -15.75 -24.00
CA MET A 1 17.12 -14.58 -23.11
C MET A 1 17.07 -15.06 -21.67
N LYS A 2 18.10 -14.83 -20.85
CA LYS A 2 18.08 -15.18 -19.42
C LYS A 2 17.14 -14.20 -18.68
N LEU A 3 15.95 -14.68 -18.30
CA LEU A 3 14.89 -13.85 -17.66
C LEU A 3 15.37 -13.19 -16.36
N GLU A 4 16.31 -13.84 -15.67
CA GLU A 4 16.92 -13.46 -14.40
C GLU A 4 17.56 -12.06 -14.36
N ASN A 5 17.92 -11.46 -15.50
CA ASN A 5 18.45 -10.09 -15.59
C ASN A 5 17.72 -9.17 -16.58
N SER A 6 16.51 -9.55 -16.99
CA SER A 6 15.74 -8.76 -17.96
C SER A 6 15.33 -7.39 -17.40
N LYS A 7 15.24 -6.39 -18.29
CA LYS A 7 14.71 -5.04 -17.96
C LYS A 7 13.31 -5.14 -17.32
N ASN A 8 12.46 -5.99 -17.88
CA ASN A 8 11.08 -6.19 -17.44
C ASN A 8 11.01 -6.75 -16.01
N LEU A 9 11.88 -7.71 -15.68
CA LEU A 9 11.96 -8.25 -14.31
C LEU A 9 12.45 -7.20 -13.31
N LYS A 10 13.39 -6.34 -13.70
CA LYS A 10 13.87 -5.24 -12.85
C LYS A 10 12.75 -4.24 -12.55
N ILE A 11 11.95 -3.89 -13.55
CA ILE A 11 10.78 -3.01 -13.38
C ILE A 11 9.78 -3.66 -12.42
N PHE A 12 9.39 -4.91 -12.68
CA PHE A 12 8.46 -5.65 -11.83
C PHE A 12 8.90 -5.72 -10.35
N LYS A 13 10.16 -6.08 -10.11
CA LYS A 13 10.72 -6.13 -8.75
C LYS A 13 10.71 -4.76 -8.06
N LYS A 14 11.02 -3.69 -8.81
CA LYS A 14 10.99 -2.32 -8.29
C LYS A 14 9.57 -1.93 -7.87
N GLU A 15 8.57 -2.18 -8.70
CA GLU A 15 7.18 -1.83 -8.41
C GLU A 15 6.61 -2.61 -7.21
N ILE A 16 6.90 -3.91 -7.09
CA ILE A 16 6.53 -4.67 -5.88
C ILE A 16 7.26 -4.16 -4.64
N GLY A 17 8.55 -3.80 -4.78
CA GLY A 17 9.32 -3.19 -3.70
C GLY A 17 8.68 -1.90 -3.19
N HIS A 18 8.26 -1.01 -4.10
CA HIS A 18 7.54 0.21 -3.77
C HIS A 18 6.18 -0.08 -3.11
N ALA A 19 5.39 -1.01 -3.66
CA ALA A 19 4.09 -1.38 -3.11
C ALA A 19 4.20 -1.85 -1.65
N ASN A 20 5.22 -2.66 -1.34
CA ASN A 20 5.52 -3.10 0.01
C ASN A 20 5.93 -1.93 0.91
N HIS A 21 6.74 -1.00 0.41
CA HIS A 21 7.11 0.19 1.18
C HIS A 21 5.89 1.06 1.49
N PHE A 22 5.02 1.34 0.51
CA PHE A 22 3.78 2.10 0.70
C PHE A 22 2.86 1.45 1.73
N LEU A 23 2.64 0.13 1.62
CA LEU A 23 1.83 -0.60 2.59
C LEU A 23 2.39 -0.44 4.00
N LYS A 24 3.70 -0.63 4.19
CA LYS A 24 4.34 -0.46 5.51
C LYS A 24 4.16 0.95 6.05
N THR A 25 4.39 1.98 5.24
CA THR A 25 4.23 3.39 5.64
C THR A 25 2.78 3.68 6.06
N ILE A 26 1.80 3.21 5.29
CA ILE A 26 0.38 3.34 5.63
C ILE A 26 0.08 2.63 6.96
N LEU A 27 0.55 1.40 7.13
CA LEU A 27 0.30 0.61 8.34
C LEU A 27 0.91 1.23 9.61
N VAL A 28 2.10 1.84 9.51
CA VAL A 28 2.71 2.59 10.62
C VAL A 28 1.84 3.78 11.02
N GLY A 29 1.34 4.56 10.05
CA GLY A 29 0.42 5.67 10.34
C GLY A 29 -0.90 5.19 10.97
N LEU A 30 -1.46 4.09 10.46
CA LEU A 30 -2.69 3.50 11.00
C LEU A 30 -2.51 2.91 12.40
N ASP A 31 -1.34 2.37 12.73
CA ASP A 31 -1.03 1.93 14.09
C ASP A 31 -1.05 3.10 15.07
N GLY A 32 -0.50 4.25 14.68
CA GLY A 32 -0.60 5.48 15.47
C GLY A 32 -2.04 5.97 15.66
N VAL A 33 -2.89 5.86 14.63
CA VAL A 33 -4.32 6.16 14.75
C VAL A 33 -5.01 5.18 15.71
N ARG A 34 -4.72 3.89 15.57
CA ARG A 34 -5.28 2.81 16.40
C ARG A 34 -4.98 3.04 17.88
N ASN A 35 -3.75 3.44 18.19
CA ASN A 35 -3.25 3.65 19.54
C ASN A 35 -3.55 5.07 20.08
N GLY A 36 -4.20 5.93 19.28
CA GLY A 36 -4.57 7.28 19.68
C GLY A 36 -3.41 8.28 19.71
N THR A 37 -2.21 7.91 19.26
CA THR A 37 -1.03 8.80 19.20
C THR A 37 -1.08 9.73 18.00
N VAL A 38 -1.79 9.35 16.93
CA VAL A 38 -2.02 10.18 15.74
C VAL A 38 -3.46 10.69 15.75
N ILE A 39 -3.60 12.00 15.60
CA ILE A 39 -4.88 12.70 15.45
C ILE A 39 -4.88 13.52 14.15
N LYS A 40 -6.07 13.94 13.71
CA LYS A 40 -6.20 14.83 12.55
C LYS A 40 -5.45 16.13 12.83
N ASN A 41 -4.56 16.54 11.93
CA ASN A 41 -4.05 17.91 11.95
C ASN A 41 -5.18 18.90 11.61
N GLU A 42 -5.19 20.07 12.23
CA GLU A 42 -6.13 21.15 11.94
C GLU A 42 -6.02 21.64 10.49
N GLU A 43 -4.80 21.66 9.93
CA GLU A 43 -4.54 22.03 8.52
C GLU A 43 -5.11 21.02 7.51
N PHE A 44 -5.51 19.83 7.97
CA PHE A 44 -6.14 18.82 7.12
C PHE A 44 -7.56 19.27 6.75
N SER A 45 -7.75 19.67 5.49
CA SER A 45 -8.99 20.26 4.96
C SER A 45 -10.21 19.33 4.97
N THR A 46 -10.00 18.03 5.07
CA THR A 46 -11.07 17.03 5.07
C THR A 46 -11.54 16.73 6.48
N SER A 47 -12.85 16.58 6.66
CA SER A 47 -13.43 16.14 7.93
C SER A 47 -13.10 14.67 8.18
N TRP A 48 -12.65 14.37 9.40
CA TRP A 48 -12.43 13.00 9.85
C TRP A 48 -12.78 12.91 11.33
N ASN A 49 -13.97 12.37 11.60
CA ASN A 49 -14.53 12.23 12.94
C ASN A 49 -15.06 10.79 13.14
N PRO A 50 -14.17 9.78 13.22
CA PRO A 50 -14.59 8.40 13.37
C PRO A 50 -15.26 8.17 14.72
N ARG A 51 -16.34 7.39 14.76
CA ARG A 51 -16.98 6.97 16.01
C ARG A 51 -16.02 6.18 16.92
N ASP A 52 -15.18 5.34 16.31
CA ASP A 52 -14.13 4.58 16.98
C ASP A 52 -12.87 4.59 16.09
N LYS A 53 -11.80 5.22 16.59
CA LYS A 53 -10.52 5.35 15.87
C LYS A 53 -9.83 3.99 15.65
N ARG A 54 -9.95 3.07 16.61
CA ARG A 54 -9.38 1.71 16.50
C ARG A 54 -10.06 0.95 15.38
N VAL A 55 -11.40 0.95 15.37
CA VAL A 55 -12.18 0.31 14.29
C VAL A 55 -11.91 0.97 12.93
N SER A 56 -11.77 2.30 12.89
CA SER A 56 -11.40 3.01 11.67
C SER A 56 -10.01 2.60 11.16
N ALA A 57 -9.02 2.49 12.05
CA ALA A 57 -7.68 2.04 11.69
C ALA A 57 -7.65 0.59 11.19
N ASP A 58 -8.38 -0.31 11.86
CA ASP A 58 -8.44 -1.72 11.49
C ASP A 58 -9.02 -1.92 10.09
N ARG A 59 -10.15 -1.28 9.80
CA ARG A 59 -10.80 -1.37 8.49
C ARG A 59 -9.95 -0.75 7.39
N SER A 60 -9.31 0.39 7.66
CA SER A 60 -8.38 1.01 6.72
C SER A 60 -7.14 0.16 6.48
N SER A 61 -6.65 -0.57 7.50
CA SER A 61 -5.53 -1.51 7.36
C SER A 61 -5.89 -2.65 6.41
N ASP A 62 -7.09 -3.20 6.55
CA ASP A 62 -7.58 -4.27 5.67
C ASP A 62 -7.80 -3.77 4.24
N PHE A 63 -8.33 -2.56 4.08
CA PHE A 63 -8.41 -1.93 2.76
C PHE A 63 -7.03 -1.75 2.13
N ALA A 64 -6.05 -1.22 2.86
CA ALA A 64 -4.69 -1.02 2.36
C ALA A 64 -4.05 -2.34 1.90
N LYS A 65 -4.16 -3.42 2.70
CA LYS A 65 -3.67 -4.75 2.34
C LYS A 65 -4.31 -5.28 1.06
N LYS A 66 -5.65 -5.18 0.94
CA LYS A 66 -6.38 -5.62 -0.25
C LYS A 66 -5.97 -4.84 -1.50
N SER A 67 -5.86 -3.52 -1.38
CA SER A 67 -5.41 -2.65 -2.47
C SER A 67 -3.98 -2.94 -2.90
N THR A 68 -3.07 -3.20 -1.95
CA THR A 68 -1.70 -3.63 -2.27
C THR A 68 -1.68 -4.99 -2.99
N LEU A 69 -2.54 -5.94 -2.61
CA LEU A 69 -2.63 -7.22 -3.30
C LEU A 69 -3.07 -7.05 -4.76
N ILE A 70 -4.10 -6.22 -5.00
CA ILE A 70 -4.54 -5.89 -6.36
C ILE A 70 -3.39 -5.27 -7.15
N TRP A 71 -2.68 -4.31 -6.57
CA TRP A 71 -1.52 -3.68 -7.22
C TRP A 71 -0.43 -4.69 -7.61
N VAL A 72 -0.15 -5.68 -6.77
CA VAL A 72 0.81 -6.75 -7.07
C VAL A 72 0.34 -7.61 -8.24
N VAL A 73 -0.96 -7.94 -8.30
CA VAL A 73 -1.54 -8.70 -9.42
C VAL A 73 -1.42 -7.93 -10.74
N GLU A 74 -1.75 -6.63 -10.75
CA GLU A 74 -1.62 -5.77 -11.94
C GLU A 74 -0.16 -5.69 -12.43
N ASN A 75 0.80 -5.57 -11.50
CA ASN A 75 2.22 -5.56 -11.85
C ASN A 75 2.70 -6.90 -12.43
N LEU A 76 2.15 -8.01 -11.94
CA LEU A 76 2.44 -9.33 -12.49
C LEU A 76 1.86 -9.46 -13.90
N GLU A 77 0.63 -9.02 -14.12
CA GLU A 77 0.01 -9.01 -15.45
C GLU A 77 0.83 -8.16 -16.43
N MET A 78 1.22 -6.95 -16.04
CA MET A 78 2.06 -6.07 -16.85
C MET A 78 3.40 -6.73 -17.17
N TYR A 79 4.03 -7.39 -16.19
CA TYR A 79 5.27 -8.14 -16.41
C TYR A 79 5.09 -9.24 -17.47
N LEU A 80 4.04 -10.05 -17.36
CA LEU A 80 3.73 -11.09 -18.33
C LEU A 80 3.47 -10.52 -19.73
N ARG A 81 2.73 -9.41 -19.84
CA ARG A 81 2.49 -8.71 -21.11
C ARG A 81 3.76 -8.16 -21.76
N MET A 82 4.74 -7.71 -20.97
CA MET A 82 6.03 -7.23 -21.50
C MET A 82 6.97 -8.38 -21.89
N CYS A 83 6.73 -9.59 -21.39
CA CYS A 83 7.54 -10.78 -21.67
C CYS A 83 7.07 -11.58 -22.89
N ASN A 84 5.81 -11.42 -23.28
CA ASN A 84 5.23 -11.95 -24.52
C ASN A 84 5.41 -10.97 -25.68
#